data_AF-A0A2T0WQ55-F1
#
_entry.id   AF-A0A2T0WQ55-F1
#
_cell.length_a   1.000
_cell.length_b   1.000
_cell.length_c   1.000
_cell.angle_alpha   90.00
_cell.angle_beta   90.00
_cell.angle_gamma   90.00
#
_symmetry.space_group_name_H-M   'P 1'
#
loop_
_entity.id
_entity.type
_entity.pdbx_description
1 polymer ?
#
loop_
_entity_poly.entity_id
_entity_poly.type
_entity_poly.pdbx_seq_one_letter_code
_entity_poly.pdbx_strand_id
1 'polypeptide(L)'
;MIVCHCQNISDKDIHAAIDWMRASDADIVITPGRIYRALGKSADCGGCMPLLLSTMRSSDNFAVPKLDKVQTVPQLKTVGKHNRG
;
A
#
# COMPACT_ATOMS: atom_id res chain seq x y z
N MET A 1 -17.50 7.99 -0.52
CA MET A 1 -16.99 8.92 -1.56
C MET A 1 -16.18 8.17 -2.61
N ILE A 2 -16.25 8.55 -3.89
CA ILE A 2 -15.35 8.02 -4.93
C ILE A 2 -13.94 8.57 -4.71
N VAL A 3 -12.96 7.67 -4.62
CA VAL A 3 -11.53 7.98 -4.42
C VAL A 3 -10.75 7.86 -5.72
N CYS A 4 -10.99 6.81 -6.52
CA CYS A 4 -10.41 6.66 -7.85
C CYS A 4 -11.51 6.67 -8.92
N HIS A 5 -11.49 7.70 -9.78
CA HIS A 5 -12.44 7.81 -10.89
C HIS A 5 -12.22 6.73 -11.97
N CYS A 6 -10.98 6.59 -12.49
CA CYS A 6 -10.68 5.64 -13.57
C CYS A 6 -11.10 4.19 -13.28
N GLN A 7 -10.94 3.78 -12.02
CA GLN A 7 -11.21 2.40 -11.59
C GLN A 7 -12.52 2.26 -10.82
N ASN A 8 -13.28 3.36 -10.64
CA ASN A 8 -14.49 3.42 -9.83
C ASN A 8 -14.32 2.79 -8.44
N ILE A 9 -13.31 3.26 -7.68
CA ILE A 9 -13.01 2.79 -6.32
C ILE A 9 -13.50 3.84 -5.33
N SER A 10 -14.31 3.42 -4.38
CA SER A 10 -14.78 4.24 -3.26
C SER A 10 -13.92 4.09 -2.01
N ASP A 11 -14.10 5.00 -1.06
CA ASP A 11 -13.63 4.85 0.32
C ASP A 11 -14.04 3.51 0.93
N LYS A 12 -15.31 3.11 0.78
CA LYS A 12 -15.82 1.84 1.31
C LYS A 12 -15.07 0.63 0.76
N ASP A 13 -14.74 0.64 -0.54
CA ASP A 13 -13.98 -0.43 -1.16
C ASP A 13 -12.57 -0.53 -0.56
N ILE A 14 -11.93 0.62 -0.29
CA ILE A 14 -10.60 0.68 0.33
C ILE A 14 -10.65 0.13 1.77
N HIS A 15 -11.62 0.55 2.57
CA HIS A 15 -11.80 0.06 3.94
C HIS A 15 -12.06 -1.45 3.96
N ALA A 16 -12.98 -1.94 3.11
CA ALA A 16 -13.26 -3.37 3.01
C ALA A 16 -12.03 -4.20 2.59
N ALA A 17 -11.21 -3.68 1.66
CA ALA A 17 -9.98 -4.34 1.26
C ALA A 17 -8.94 -4.38 2.40
N ILE A 18 -8.82 -3.32 3.19
CA ILE A 18 -7.95 -3.28 4.38
C ILE A 18 -8.41 -4.31 5.41
N ASP A 19 -9.70 -4.33 5.73
CA ASP A 19 -10.26 -5.24 6.73
C ASP A 19 -10.10 -6.70 6.31
N TRP A 20 -10.35 -7.01 5.04
CA TRP A 20 -10.12 -8.35 4.50
C TRP A 20 -8.64 -8.75 4.56
N MET A 21 -7.72 -7.84 4.21
CA MET A 21 -6.28 -8.12 4.30
C MET A 21 -5.85 -8.38 5.73
N ARG A 22 -6.32 -7.60 6.71
CA ARG A 22 -6.00 -7.80 8.13
C ARG A 22 -6.61 -9.07 8.70
N ALA A 23 -7.84 -9.39 8.32
CA ALA A 23 -8.46 -10.66 8.71
C ALA A 23 -7.73 -11.88 8.13
N SER A 24 -7.12 -11.74 6.95
CA SER A 24 -6.40 -12.82 6.28
C SER A 24 -4.96 -12.98 6.78
N ASP A 25 -4.29 -11.87 7.09
CA ASP A 25 -2.92 -11.83 7.60
C ASP A 25 -2.73 -10.53 8.41
N ALA A 26 -2.64 -10.68 9.73
CA ALA A 26 -2.55 -9.56 10.67
C ALA A 26 -1.27 -8.74 10.49
N ASP A 27 -0.19 -9.34 9.99
CA ASP A 27 1.15 -8.72 9.89
C ASP A 27 1.45 -8.18 8.49
N ILE A 28 0.52 -8.33 7.55
CA ILE A 28 0.75 -7.95 6.16
C ILE A 28 0.99 -6.46 6.01
N VAL A 29 1.99 -6.09 5.21
CA VAL A 29 2.19 -4.69 4.83
C VAL A 29 1.16 -4.33 3.76
N ILE A 30 0.19 -3.49 4.11
CA ILE A 30 -0.84 -3.01 3.19
C ILE A 30 -0.26 -1.85 2.35
N THR A 31 -0.25 -2.02 1.03
CA THR A 31 0.22 -1.01 0.07
C THR A 31 -0.89 -0.67 -0.93
N PRO A 32 -0.83 0.50 -1.60
CA PRO A 32 -1.80 0.83 -2.65
C PRO A 32 -1.93 -0.27 -3.72
N GLY A 33 -0.81 -0.85 -4.15
CA GLY A 33 -0.80 -1.96 -5.10
C GLY A 33 -1.56 -3.20 -4.61
N ARG A 34 -1.48 -3.51 -3.30
CA ARG A 34 -2.26 -4.61 -2.69
C ARG A 34 -3.75 -4.27 -2.61
N ILE A 35 -4.13 -3.03 -2.35
CA ILE A 35 -5.53 -2.59 -2.41
C ILE A 35 -6.10 -2.80 -3.81
N TYR A 36 -5.42 -2.31 -4.86
CA TYR A 36 -5.84 -2.55 -6.23
C TYR A 36 -6.00 -4.04 -6.53
N ARG A 37 -5.01 -4.85 -6.16
CA ARG A 37 -5.04 -6.30 -6.41
C ARG A 37 -6.16 -7.01 -5.65
N ALA A 38 -6.43 -6.64 -4.40
CA ALA A 38 -7.52 -7.20 -3.61
C ALA A 38 -8.90 -6.89 -4.24
N LEU A 39 -9.03 -5.73 -4.88
CA LEU A 39 -10.23 -5.32 -5.61
C LEU A 39 -10.29 -5.84 -7.05
N GLY A 40 -9.33 -6.66 -7.49
CA GLY A 40 -9.26 -7.17 -8.86
C GLY A 40 -8.99 -6.10 -9.92
N LYS A 41 -8.31 -5.00 -9.54
CA LYS A 41 -8.09 -3.81 -10.37
C LYS A 41 -6.58 -3.53 -10.52
N SER A 42 -6.24 -2.67 -11.48
CA SER A 42 -4.90 -2.09 -11.64
C SER A 42 -4.99 -0.57 -11.65
N ALA A 43 -3.92 0.13 -11.28
CA ALA A 43 -3.87 1.58 -11.45
C ALA A 43 -3.89 1.92 -12.96
N ASP A 44 -4.62 2.97 -13.32
CA ASP A 44 -4.72 3.48 -14.69
C ASP A 44 -3.93 4.79 -14.84
N CYS A 45 -4.40 5.88 -14.26
CA CYS A 45 -3.73 7.19 -14.33
C CYS A 45 -2.91 7.58 -13.08
N GLY A 46 -3.14 6.91 -11.94
CA GLY A 46 -2.48 7.22 -10.66
C GLY A 46 -2.89 8.54 -9.99
N GLY A 47 -3.70 9.40 -10.61
CA GLY A 47 -4.06 10.73 -10.07
C GLY A 47 -4.74 10.71 -8.69
N CYS A 48 -5.38 9.60 -8.32
CA CYS A 48 -5.99 9.42 -7.01
C CYS A 48 -5.00 9.12 -5.88
N MET A 49 -3.70 8.89 -6.14
CA MET A 49 -2.75 8.39 -5.13
C MET A 49 -2.74 9.18 -3.82
N PRO A 50 -2.74 10.53 -3.81
CA PRO A 50 -2.77 11.29 -2.56
C PRO A 50 -4.04 11.02 -1.74
N LEU A 51 -5.20 10.97 -2.40
CA LEU A 51 -6.48 10.71 -1.75
C LEU A 51 -6.58 9.26 -1.29
N LEU A 52 -6.16 8.31 -2.13
CA LEU A 52 -6.10 6.88 -1.80
C LEU A 52 -5.28 6.65 -0.53
N LEU A 53 -4.07 7.22 -0.46
CA LEU A 53 -3.21 7.11 0.72
C LEU A 53 -3.80 7.80 1.95
N SER A 54 -4.49 8.93 1.77
CA SER A 54 -5.21 9.59 2.86
C SER A 54 -6.32 8.68 3.43
N THR A 55 -7.15 8.11 2.56
CA THR A 55 -8.22 7.18 2.93
C THR A 55 -7.68 5.90 3.56
N MET A 56 -6.55 5.37 3.08
CA MET A 56 -5.90 4.24 3.73
C MET A 56 -5.48 4.59 5.17
N ARG A 57 -4.84 5.75 5.37
CA ARG A 57 -4.38 6.18 6.71
C ARG A 57 -5.50 6.52 7.69
N SER A 58 -6.71 6.81 7.21
CA SER A 58 -7.87 7.03 8.08
C SER A 58 -8.52 5.74 8.58
N SER A 59 -8.06 4.57 8.14
CA SER A 59 -8.51 3.28 8.68
C SER A 59 -7.68 2.88 9.90
N ASP A 60 -8.34 2.57 11.01
CA ASP A 60 -7.67 2.07 12.24
C ASP A 60 -6.94 0.74 11.99
N ASN A 61 -7.41 -0.05 11.01
CA ASN A 61 -6.82 -1.32 10.60
C ASN A 61 -5.63 -1.18 9.63
N PHE A 62 -5.23 0.04 9.26
CA PHE A 62 -4.14 0.23 8.31
C PHE A 62 -2.76 0.02 8.93
N ALA A 63 -2.57 0.43 10.20
CA ALA A 63 -1.29 0.32 10.88
C ALA A 63 -0.80 -1.14 10.92
N VAL A 64 0.49 -1.35 10.64
CA VAL A 64 1.13 -2.65 10.84
C VAL A 64 1.55 -2.74 12.31
N PRO A 65 1.29 -3.86 13.01
CA PRO A 65 1.85 -4.10 14.33
C PRO A 65 3.37 -3.88 14.33
N LYS A 66 3.90 -3.20 15.36
CA LYS A 66 5.34 -2.99 15.47
C LYS A 66 6.02 -4.36 15.59
N LEU A 67 7.00 -4.63 14.72
CA LEU A 67 7.83 -5.81 14.87
C LEU A 67 8.75 -5.62 16.08
N ASP A 68 8.61 -6.50 17.07
CA ASP A 68 9.45 -6.49 18.28
C ASP A 68 10.92 -6.84 17.97
N LYS A 69 11.20 -7.35 16.77
CA LYS A 69 12.55 -7.68 16.29
C LYS A 69 12.86 -6.91 15.01
N VAL A 70 13.85 -6.01 15.08
CA VAL A 70 14.44 -5.38 13.91
C VAL A 70 15.12 -6.47 13.08
N GLN A 71 14.57 -6.75 11.89
CA GLN A 71 15.22 -7.62 10.93
C GLN A 71 16.45 -6.88 10.38
N THR A 72 17.64 -7.44 10.61
CA THR A 72 18.88 -6.95 10.00
C THR A 72 18.84 -7.24 8.51
N VAL A 73 18.42 -6.25 7.72
CA VAL A 73 18.61 -6.28 6.26
C VAL A 73 20.12 -6.22 5.97
N PRO A 74 20.69 -7.22 5.25
CA PRO A 74 22.08 -7.14 4.81
C PRO A 74 22.27 -5.86 4.01
N GLN A 75 23.26 -5.04 4.38
CA GLN A 75 23.53 -3.78 3.70
C GLN A 75 23.81 -4.05 2.22
N LEU A 76 22.91 -3.59 1.34
CA LEU A 76 23.13 -3.57 -0.11
C LEU A 76 24.40 -2.76 -0.37
N LYS A 77 25.48 -3.44 -0.81
CA LYS A 77 26.71 -2.80 -1.25
C LYS A 77 26.33 -1.80 -2.34
N THR A 78 26.59 -0.51 -2.13
CA THR A 78 26.39 0.52 -3.14
C THR A 78 27.14 0.12 -4.42
N VAL A 79 26.39 -0.15 -5.49
CA VAL A 79 26.95 -0.35 -6.83
C VAL A 79 27.77 0.89 -7.18
N GLY A 80 28.99 0.64 -7.68
CA GLY A 80 30.06 1.62 -7.83
C GLY A 80 29.71 2.86 -8.66
N LYS A 81 30.43 3.93 -8.32
CA LYS A 81 30.45 5.25 -8.96
C LYS A 81 30.38 5.16 -10.49
N HIS A 82 29.56 6.04 -11.07
CA HIS A 82 29.51 6.31 -12.50
C HIS A 82 30.90 6.70 -13.02
N ASN A 83 31.46 5.93 -13.95
CA ASN A 83 32.60 6.37 -14.75
C ASN A 83 32.09 7.39 -15.79
N ARG A 84 32.38 8.66 -15.56
CA ARG A 84 32.46 9.69 -16.61
C ARG A 84 33.95 9.89 -16.91
N GLY A 85 34.36 9.54 -18.12
CA GLY A 85 35.73 9.66 -18.64
C GLY A 85 35.87 8.83 -19.89
#